data_AF-A0AAW3B416-F1
#
_entry.id   AF-A0AAW3B416-F1
#
_cell.length_a   1.000
_cell.length_b   1.000
_cell.length_c   1.000
_cell.angle_alpha   90.00
_cell.angle_beta   90.00
_cell.angle_gamma   90.00
#
_symmetry.space_group_name_H-M   'P 1'
#
loop_
_entity.id
_entity.type
_entity.pdbx_description
1 polymer ?
#
loop_
_entity_poly.entity_id
_entity_poly.type
_entity_poly.pdbx_seq_one_letter_code
_entity_poly.pdbx_strand_id
1 'polypeptide(L)'
;MSSALDSITAATKLRRAELDVQRELEAKRQEYNRRMAQVKEGEAQLAADRADLQDTLVQYYKFIQENEIKRSRAMKKVAIEEKQRKEREVYIAQLTQRLQGLESKWDEMKTQYRDMEKYQAFLEEILSRNDGDEYQEPRDVIKRWMTLCDNTRVLQERKTQLEEDLLRTRSSLNLARQRRSTENIALQNRLNEMQMSFESLQKSIKAKQDKLDRKVKQKSSTTRTVSHVSMATANLYDRCMLWTRDYSGRGRGEAANNNVLHQLHAICDCLEDFQTIIMQHQEQQRQAATQLAAGAATQQGASAKAG
;
A
#
# COMPACT_ATOMS: atom_id res chain seq x y z
N MET A 1 -19.19 -62.00 189.31
CA MET A 1 -18.66 -62.57 188.04
C MET A 1 -19.73 -62.48 186.95
N SER A 2 -19.93 -61.31 186.34
CA SER A 2 -20.93 -61.12 185.24
C SER A 2 -20.57 -60.01 184.24
N SER A 3 -19.69 -59.06 184.60
CA SER A 3 -19.34 -57.91 183.75
C SER A 3 -18.28 -58.17 182.65
N ALA A 4 -17.54 -59.29 182.69
CA ALA A 4 -16.45 -59.55 181.73
C ALA A 4 -16.90 -60.27 180.44
N LEU A 5 -18.03 -61.00 180.48
CA LEU A 5 -18.51 -61.81 179.34
C LEU A 5 -19.27 -60.98 178.29
N ASP A 6 -19.96 -59.90 178.69
CA ASP A 6 -20.62 -58.99 177.75
C ASP A 6 -19.62 -58.09 177.00
N SER A 7 -18.51 -57.70 177.64
CA SER A 7 -17.42 -56.94 177.00
C SER A 7 -16.68 -57.75 175.93
N ILE A 8 -16.51 -59.05 176.13
CA ILE A 8 -15.86 -59.95 175.15
C ILE A 8 -16.79 -60.22 173.96
N THR A 9 -18.11 -60.25 174.19
CA THR A 9 -19.14 -60.46 173.16
C THR A 9 -19.40 -59.21 172.31
N ALA A 10 -19.32 -58.01 172.88
CA ALA A 10 -19.38 -56.75 172.15
C ALA A 10 -18.11 -56.47 171.33
N ALA A 11 -16.92 -56.73 171.89
CA ALA A 11 -15.64 -56.57 171.19
C ALA A 11 -15.46 -57.54 170.01
N THR A 12 -16.02 -58.76 170.10
CA THR A 12 -16.01 -59.73 168.99
C THR A 12 -17.04 -59.41 167.91
N LYS A 13 -18.21 -58.85 168.25
CA LYS A 13 -19.17 -58.31 167.27
C LYS A 13 -18.62 -57.08 166.54
N LEU A 14 -17.95 -56.17 167.25
CA LEU A 14 -17.30 -55.00 166.65
C LEU A 14 -16.16 -55.42 165.71
N ARG A 15 -15.32 -56.39 166.11
CA ARG A 15 -14.30 -56.99 165.24
C ARG A 15 -14.90 -57.69 164.02
N ARG A 16 -16.04 -58.37 164.13
CA ARG A 16 -16.73 -58.95 162.96
C ARG A 16 -17.31 -57.89 162.04
N ALA A 17 -17.94 -56.84 162.58
CA ALA A 17 -18.44 -55.72 161.79
C ALA A 17 -17.29 -54.94 161.11
N GLU A 18 -16.15 -54.77 161.79
CA GLU A 18 -14.93 -54.17 161.26
C GLU A 18 -14.30 -55.04 160.16
N LEU A 19 -14.29 -56.37 160.35
CA LEU A 19 -13.87 -57.33 159.33
C LEU A 19 -14.82 -57.37 158.13
N ASP A 20 -16.13 -57.28 158.33
CA ASP A 20 -17.11 -57.28 157.25
C ASP A 20 -17.08 -55.95 156.47
N VAL A 21 -16.90 -54.81 157.16
CA VAL A 21 -16.64 -53.51 156.51
C VAL A 21 -15.29 -53.52 155.78
N GLN A 22 -14.25 -54.15 156.33
CA GLN A 22 -12.97 -54.33 155.64
C GLN A 22 -13.12 -55.21 154.40
N ARG A 23 -13.90 -56.30 154.47
CA ARG A 23 -14.21 -57.15 153.31
C ARG A 23 -15.04 -56.42 152.25
N GLU A 24 -16.04 -55.64 152.64
CA GLU A 24 -16.81 -54.81 151.71
C GLU A 24 -15.94 -53.72 151.06
N LEU A 25 -15.05 -53.10 151.84
CA LEU A 25 -14.10 -52.11 151.35
C LEU A 25 -13.10 -52.75 150.37
N GLU A 26 -12.60 -53.94 150.67
CA GLU A 26 -11.74 -54.72 149.78
C GLU A 26 -12.48 -55.15 148.51
N ALA A 27 -13.73 -55.60 148.62
CA ALA A 27 -14.57 -55.93 147.47
C ALA A 27 -14.81 -54.70 146.57
N LYS A 28 -15.13 -53.53 147.15
CA LYS A 28 -15.28 -52.29 146.38
C LYS A 28 -13.97 -51.78 145.80
N ARG A 29 -12.83 -51.95 146.49
CA ARG A 29 -11.50 -51.66 145.95
C ARG A 29 -11.17 -52.57 144.77
N GLN A 30 -11.48 -53.87 144.87
CA GLN A 30 -11.31 -54.82 143.77
C GLN A 30 -12.21 -54.48 142.58
N GLU A 31 -13.49 -54.12 142.81
CA GLU A 31 -14.40 -53.71 141.75
C GLU A 31 -13.96 -52.40 141.07
N TYR A 32 -13.54 -51.41 141.86
CA TYR A 32 -12.98 -50.16 141.34
C TYR A 32 -11.71 -50.40 140.53
N ASN A 33 -10.78 -51.22 141.04
CA ASN A 33 -9.57 -51.60 140.32
C ASN A 33 -9.88 -52.34 139.03
N ARG A 34 -10.91 -53.20 139.01
CA ARG A 34 -11.37 -53.88 137.80
C ARG A 34 -11.94 -52.91 136.77
N ARG A 35 -12.81 -51.98 137.19
CA ARG A 35 -13.35 -50.94 136.30
C ARG A 35 -12.26 -50.00 135.79
N MET A 36 -11.32 -49.61 136.64
CA MET A 36 -10.17 -48.79 136.24
C MET A 36 -9.24 -49.53 135.28
N ALA A 37 -9.04 -50.84 135.46
CA ALA A 37 -8.28 -51.65 134.50
C ALA A 37 -8.97 -51.69 133.13
N GLN A 38 -10.30 -51.86 133.08
CA GLN A 38 -11.07 -51.85 131.83
C GLN A 38 -11.06 -50.48 131.14
N VAL A 39 -11.17 -49.38 131.90
CA VAL A 39 -11.05 -48.03 131.34
C VAL A 39 -9.65 -47.79 130.79
N LYS A 40 -8.61 -48.19 131.53
CA LYS A 40 -7.22 -48.05 131.09
C LYS A 40 -6.91 -48.90 129.84
N GLU A 41 -7.47 -50.09 129.75
CA GLU A 41 -7.40 -50.95 128.57
C GLU A 41 -8.14 -50.33 127.37
N GLY A 42 -9.35 -49.77 127.58
CA GLY A 42 -10.09 -49.05 126.55
C GLY A 42 -9.41 -47.76 126.09
N GLU A 43 -8.79 -47.01 126.99
CA GLU A 43 -7.97 -45.84 126.66
C GLU A 43 -6.72 -46.23 125.87
N ALA A 44 -6.06 -47.33 126.23
CA ALA A 44 -4.92 -47.86 125.49
C ALA A 44 -5.32 -48.33 124.09
N GLN A 45 -6.46 -49.02 123.96
CA GLN A 45 -7.00 -49.45 122.66
C GLN A 45 -7.39 -48.24 121.79
N LEU A 46 -8.08 -47.25 122.35
CA LEU A 46 -8.46 -46.04 121.62
C LEU A 46 -7.23 -45.24 121.17
N ALA A 47 -6.17 -45.20 121.98
CA ALA A 47 -4.91 -44.59 121.61
C ALA A 47 -4.22 -45.35 120.46
N ALA A 48 -4.24 -46.69 120.49
CA ALA A 48 -3.73 -47.52 119.41
C ALA A 48 -4.54 -47.31 118.11
N ASP A 49 -5.87 -47.37 118.17
CA ASP A 49 -6.74 -47.15 117.02
C ASP A 49 -6.54 -45.75 116.41
N ARG A 50 -6.32 -44.72 117.24
CA ARG A 50 -6.00 -43.36 116.79
C ARG A 50 -4.63 -43.29 116.11
N ALA A 51 -3.63 -43.98 116.63
CA ALA A 51 -2.30 -44.05 116.02
C ALA A 51 -2.37 -44.75 114.66
N ASP A 52 -3.10 -45.88 114.56
CA ASP A 52 -3.30 -46.61 113.30
C ASP A 52 -4.05 -45.77 112.26
N LEU A 53 -5.10 -45.04 112.69
CA LEU A 53 -5.80 -44.08 111.82
C LEU A 53 -4.87 -42.96 111.34
N GLN A 54 -3.99 -42.45 112.21
CA GLN A 54 -3.04 -41.42 111.82
C GLN A 54 -2.01 -41.96 110.80
N ASP A 55 -1.50 -43.17 111.01
CA ASP A 55 -0.55 -43.81 110.11
C ASP A 55 -1.17 -44.13 108.75
N THR A 56 -2.39 -44.67 108.72
CA THR A 56 -3.13 -44.90 107.47
C THR A 56 -3.41 -43.60 106.73
N LEU A 57 -3.73 -42.50 107.43
CA LEU A 57 -3.95 -41.19 106.84
C LEU A 57 -2.66 -40.64 106.22
N VAL A 58 -1.52 -40.79 106.88
CA VAL A 58 -0.20 -40.45 106.31
C VAL A 58 0.10 -41.29 105.07
N GLN A 59 -0.18 -42.59 105.09
CA GLN A 59 -0.01 -43.48 103.93
C GLN A 59 -0.89 -43.05 102.74
N TYR A 60 -2.16 -42.70 102.98
CA TYR A 60 -3.06 -42.20 101.94
C TYR A 60 -2.58 -40.86 101.36
N TYR A 61 -2.13 -39.92 102.20
CA TYR A 61 -1.56 -38.67 101.71
C TYR A 61 -0.34 -38.90 100.83
N LYS A 62 0.57 -39.78 101.26
CA LYS A 62 1.75 -40.15 100.46
C LYS A 62 1.35 -40.79 99.14
N PHE A 63 0.39 -41.72 99.15
CA PHE A 63 -0.12 -42.35 97.94
C PHE A 63 -0.74 -41.34 96.97
N ILE A 64 -1.58 -40.44 97.46
CA ILE A 64 -2.21 -39.37 96.64
C ILE A 64 -1.14 -38.47 96.04
N GLN A 65 -0.15 -38.04 96.85
CA GLN A 65 0.94 -37.19 96.38
C GLN A 65 1.79 -37.88 95.30
N GLU A 66 2.16 -39.15 95.51
CA GLU A 66 2.91 -39.93 94.52
C GLU A 66 2.10 -40.14 93.24
N ASN A 67 0.80 -40.39 93.34
CA ASN A 67 -0.08 -40.55 92.18
C ASN A 67 -0.21 -39.24 91.41
N GLU A 68 -0.37 -38.11 92.10
CA GLU A 68 -0.44 -36.79 91.46
C GLU A 68 0.89 -36.43 90.79
N ILE A 69 2.03 -36.78 91.38
CA ILE A 69 3.34 -36.63 90.73
C ILE A 69 3.42 -37.50 89.46
N LYS A 70 2.97 -38.76 89.50
CA LYS A 70 2.95 -39.65 88.34
C LYS A 70 2.03 -39.11 87.23
N ARG A 71 0.82 -38.65 87.61
CA ARG A 71 -0.16 -38.04 86.71
C ARG A 71 0.41 -36.77 86.06
N SER A 72 1.00 -35.87 86.86
CA SER A 72 1.63 -34.64 86.36
C SER A 72 2.78 -34.93 85.40
N ARG A 73 3.64 -35.90 85.70
CA ARG A 73 4.73 -36.33 84.80
C ARG A 73 4.18 -36.93 83.49
N ALA A 74 3.16 -37.77 83.57
CA ALA A 74 2.51 -38.35 82.40
C ALA A 74 1.87 -37.26 81.52
N MET A 75 1.13 -36.32 82.12
CA MET A 75 0.53 -35.19 81.41
C MET A 75 1.58 -34.30 80.73
N LYS A 76 2.68 -33.99 81.41
CA LYS A 76 3.80 -33.24 80.81
C LYS A 76 4.42 -33.98 79.64
N LYS A 77 4.62 -35.30 79.76
CA LYS A 77 5.13 -36.14 78.67
C LYS A 77 4.18 -36.11 77.47
N VAL A 78 2.88 -36.30 77.68
CA VAL A 78 1.87 -36.22 76.62
C VAL A 78 1.90 -34.87 75.93
N ALA A 79 1.93 -33.76 76.69
CA ALA A 79 1.98 -32.42 76.10
C ALA A 79 3.24 -32.19 75.25
N ILE A 80 4.41 -32.68 75.69
CA ILE A 80 5.66 -32.59 74.93
C ILE A 80 5.57 -33.43 73.64
N GLU A 81 5.10 -34.68 73.73
CA GLU A 81 4.94 -35.56 72.56
C GLU A 81 3.93 -35.00 71.55
N GLU A 82 2.81 -34.45 72.02
CA GLU A 82 1.83 -33.79 71.13
C GLU A 82 2.42 -32.57 70.44
N LYS A 83 3.19 -31.75 71.16
CA LYS A 83 3.88 -30.61 70.57
C LYS A 83 4.88 -31.05 69.50
N GLN A 84 5.73 -32.03 69.82
CA GLN A 84 6.70 -32.57 68.87
C GLN A 84 6.02 -33.20 67.65
N ARG A 85 4.90 -33.92 67.85
CA ARG A 85 4.11 -34.50 66.77
C ARG A 85 3.58 -33.41 65.84
N LYS A 86 2.98 -32.34 66.38
CA LYS A 86 2.48 -31.21 65.58
C LYS A 86 3.58 -30.51 64.80
N GLU A 87 4.73 -30.26 65.43
CA GLU A 87 5.90 -29.67 64.75
C GLU A 87 6.39 -30.55 63.59
N ARG A 88 6.47 -31.87 63.79
CA ARG A 88 6.84 -32.81 62.73
C ARG A 88 5.80 -32.90 61.62
N GLU A 89 4.50 -32.89 61.94
CA GLU A 89 3.42 -32.91 60.95
C GLU A 89 3.46 -31.67 60.05
N VAL A 90 3.71 -30.49 60.62
CA VAL A 90 3.91 -29.25 59.84
C VAL A 90 5.13 -29.36 58.93
N TYR A 91 6.25 -29.87 59.46
CA TYR A 91 7.47 -30.04 58.66
C TYR A 91 7.29 -31.04 57.52
N ILE A 92 6.60 -32.16 57.77
CA ILE A 92 6.24 -33.15 56.74
C ILE A 92 5.37 -32.48 55.68
N ALA A 93 4.35 -31.71 56.05
CA ALA A 93 3.49 -31.01 55.09
C ALA A 93 4.29 -30.05 54.21
N GLN A 94 5.21 -29.27 54.79
CA GLN A 94 6.08 -28.36 54.05
C GLN A 94 7.01 -29.09 53.07
N LEU A 95 7.63 -30.19 53.52
CA LEU A 95 8.50 -31.00 52.66
C LEU A 95 7.72 -31.66 51.53
N THR A 96 6.54 -32.21 51.81
CA THR A 96 5.66 -32.81 50.79
C THR A 96 5.25 -31.79 49.73
N GLN A 97 4.87 -30.58 50.14
CA GLN A 97 4.54 -29.51 49.20
C GLN A 97 5.75 -29.12 48.33
N ARG A 98 6.94 -29.02 48.94
CA ARG A 98 8.17 -28.72 48.19
C ARG A 98 8.52 -29.82 47.19
N LEU A 99 8.34 -31.08 47.60
CA LEU A 99 8.60 -32.25 46.75
C LEU A 99 7.63 -32.26 45.56
N GLN A 100 6.34 -32.08 45.79
CA GLN A 100 5.34 -31.96 44.71
C GLN A 100 5.67 -30.81 43.74
N GLY A 101 6.10 -29.66 44.27
CA GLY A 101 6.52 -28.53 43.44
C GLY A 101 7.77 -28.82 42.60
N LEU A 102 8.69 -29.64 43.09
CA LEU A 102 9.87 -30.08 42.35
C LEU A 102 9.52 -31.13 41.29
N GLU A 103 8.63 -32.07 41.61
CA GLU A 103 8.13 -33.07 40.66
C GLU A 103 7.41 -32.41 39.48
N SER A 104 6.51 -31.45 39.73
CA SER A 104 5.85 -30.69 38.66
C SER A 104 6.84 -29.99 37.74
N LYS A 105 7.85 -29.32 38.31
CA LYS A 105 8.90 -28.66 37.52
C LYS A 105 9.73 -29.66 36.73
N TRP A 106 10.01 -30.83 37.31
CA TRP A 106 10.74 -31.88 36.62
C TRP A 106 9.94 -32.42 35.43
N ASP A 107 8.64 -32.66 35.59
CA ASP A 107 7.75 -33.10 34.52
C ASP A 107 7.62 -32.05 33.40
N GLU A 108 7.50 -30.77 33.76
CA GLU A 108 7.52 -29.65 32.80
C GLU A 108 8.84 -29.63 32.00
N MET A 109 9.98 -29.68 32.68
CA MET A 109 11.30 -29.66 32.03
C MET A 109 11.54 -30.90 31.17
N LYS A 110 11.07 -32.07 31.61
CA LYS A 110 11.14 -33.31 30.85
C LYS A 110 10.30 -33.25 29.58
N THR A 111 9.13 -32.61 29.64
CA THR A 111 8.26 -32.41 28.48
C THR A 111 8.91 -31.45 27.49
N GLN A 112 9.43 -30.32 27.97
CA GLN A 112 10.20 -29.36 27.15
C GLN A 112 11.43 -30.01 26.50
N TYR A 113 12.15 -30.85 27.25
CA TYR A 113 13.30 -31.58 26.72
C TYR A 113 12.89 -32.53 25.60
N ARG A 114 11.84 -33.34 25.78
CA ARG A 114 11.33 -34.23 24.73
C ARG A 114 10.91 -33.48 23.47
N ASP A 115 10.33 -32.29 23.64
CA ASP A 115 9.98 -31.43 22.51
C ASP A 115 11.20 -30.88 21.79
N MET A 116 12.31 -30.62 22.49
CA MET A 116 13.55 -30.14 21.88
C MET A 116 14.42 -31.26 21.31
N GLU A 117 14.37 -32.44 21.90
CA GLU A 117 15.16 -33.63 21.54
C GLU A 117 14.93 -34.03 20.07
N LYS A 118 13.70 -33.96 19.57
CA LYS A 118 13.39 -34.24 18.15
C LYS A 118 14.11 -33.29 17.18
N TYR A 119 14.29 -32.02 17.56
CA TYR A 119 15.00 -31.05 16.73
C TYR A 119 16.50 -31.24 16.81
N GLN A 120 17.02 -31.57 17.99
CA GLN A 120 18.42 -31.93 18.17
C GLN A 120 18.78 -33.17 17.33
N ALA A 121 18.01 -34.25 17.44
CA ALA A 121 18.21 -35.48 16.67
C ALA A 121 18.17 -35.22 15.15
N PHE A 122 17.25 -34.38 14.69
CA PHE A 122 17.18 -33.97 13.29
C PHE A 122 18.43 -33.20 12.82
N LEU A 123 18.94 -32.27 13.63
CA LEU A 123 20.16 -31.52 13.29
C LEU A 123 21.40 -32.41 13.32
N GLU A 124 21.48 -33.34 14.26
CA GLU A 124 22.55 -34.36 14.32
C GLU A 124 22.47 -35.29 13.10
N GLU A 125 21.28 -35.66 12.64
CA GLU A 125 21.10 -36.43 11.41
C GLU A 125 21.53 -35.66 10.16
N ILE A 126 21.26 -34.35 10.09
CA ILE A 126 21.76 -33.51 9.00
C ILE A 126 23.29 -33.48 8.99
N LEU A 127 23.90 -33.32 10.18
CA LEU A 127 25.35 -33.29 10.31
C LEU A 127 26.00 -34.64 9.99
N SER A 128 25.36 -35.76 10.33
CA SER A 128 25.91 -37.09 10.01
C SER A 128 25.93 -37.37 8.50
N ARG A 129 25.08 -36.69 7.74
CA ARG A 129 25.06 -36.70 6.26
C ARG A 129 25.95 -35.64 5.64
N ASN A 130 26.57 -34.78 6.45
CA ASN A 130 27.47 -33.77 5.95
C ASN A 130 28.84 -34.40 5.64
N ASP A 131 29.11 -34.59 4.35
CA ASP A 131 30.38 -35.15 3.86
C ASP A 131 31.55 -34.14 3.91
N GLY A 132 31.30 -32.87 4.27
CA GLY A 132 32.30 -31.79 4.25
C GLY A 132 32.56 -31.17 5.62
N ASP A 133 33.74 -30.56 5.77
CA ASP A 133 34.16 -29.93 7.03
C ASP A 133 33.45 -28.59 7.35
N GLU A 134 32.51 -28.15 6.52
CA GLU A 134 31.89 -26.83 6.60
C GLU A 134 30.99 -26.63 7.83
N TYR A 135 30.35 -27.71 8.31
CA TYR A 135 29.46 -27.68 9.47
C TYR A 135 29.85 -28.78 10.45
N GLN A 136 30.32 -28.39 11.63
CA GLN A 136 30.78 -29.31 12.67
C GLN A 136 29.76 -29.41 13.80
N GLU A 137 29.03 -28.32 14.07
CA GLU A 137 28.03 -28.25 15.12
C GLU A 137 26.64 -27.87 14.58
N PRO A 138 25.55 -28.27 15.26
CA PRO A 138 24.19 -27.86 14.89
C PRO A 138 24.04 -26.33 14.80
N ARG A 139 24.81 -25.62 15.63
CA ARG A 139 24.85 -24.16 15.66
C ARG A 139 25.36 -23.55 14.36
N ASP A 140 26.27 -24.21 13.66
CA ASP A 140 26.83 -23.71 12.39
C ASP A 140 25.76 -23.72 11.30
N VAL A 141 24.98 -24.81 11.22
CA VAL A 141 23.84 -24.93 10.32
C VAL A 141 22.79 -23.85 10.61
N ILE A 142 22.46 -23.63 11.89
CA ILE A 142 21.51 -22.59 12.30
C ILE A 142 22.01 -21.20 11.91
N LYS A 143 23.28 -20.86 12.19
CA LYS A 143 23.86 -19.56 11.81
C LYS A 143 23.82 -19.35 10.31
N ARG A 144 24.15 -20.38 9.53
CA ARG A 144 24.08 -20.32 8.07
C ARG A 144 22.66 -20.10 7.59
N TRP A 145 21.71 -20.85 8.11
CA TRP A 145 20.29 -20.69 7.79
C TRP A 145 19.80 -19.28 8.10
N MET A 146 20.11 -18.74 9.28
CA MET A 146 19.76 -17.35 9.64
C MET A 146 20.34 -16.35 8.64
N THR A 147 21.62 -16.51 8.28
CA THR A 147 22.28 -15.65 7.28
C THR A 147 21.60 -15.76 5.91
N LEU A 148 21.21 -16.97 5.49
CA LEU A 148 20.48 -17.19 4.24
C LEU A 148 19.08 -16.58 4.27
N CYS A 149 18.36 -16.67 5.39
CA CYS A 149 17.07 -16.02 5.57
C CYS A 149 17.18 -14.50 5.48
N ASP A 150 18.16 -13.90 6.15
CA ASP A 150 18.41 -12.46 6.10
C ASP A 150 18.76 -12.01 4.68
N ASN A 151 19.66 -12.73 4.00
CA ASN A 151 20.00 -12.45 2.61
C ASN A 151 18.81 -12.61 1.68
N THR A 152 17.99 -13.65 1.87
CA THR A 152 16.78 -13.88 1.06
C THR A 152 15.79 -12.73 1.23
N ARG A 153 15.60 -12.25 2.46
CA ARG A 153 14.74 -11.10 2.75
C ARG A 153 15.23 -9.85 2.03
N VAL A 154 16.53 -9.54 2.15
CA VAL A 154 17.14 -8.37 1.48
C VAL A 154 17.03 -8.50 -0.05
N LEU A 155 17.26 -9.67 -0.62
CA LEU A 155 17.13 -9.91 -2.06
C LEU A 155 15.68 -9.78 -2.54
N GLN A 156 14.71 -10.25 -1.75
CA GLN A 156 13.28 -10.07 -2.06
C GLN A 156 12.89 -8.59 -2.03
N GLU A 157 13.29 -7.85 -1.01
CA GLU A 157 13.08 -6.39 -0.93
C GLU A 157 13.74 -5.66 -2.11
N ARG A 158 14.95 -6.08 -2.51
CA ARG A 158 15.62 -5.48 -3.66
C ARG A 158 14.91 -5.82 -4.97
N LYS A 159 14.41 -7.05 -5.12
CA LYS A 159 13.65 -7.48 -6.29
C LYS A 159 12.38 -6.65 -6.44
N THR A 160 11.61 -6.47 -5.37
CA THR A 160 10.36 -5.68 -5.42
C THR A 160 10.65 -4.23 -5.81
N GLN A 161 11.69 -3.61 -5.26
CA GLN A 161 12.14 -2.27 -5.66
C GLN A 161 12.46 -2.19 -7.15
N LEU A 162 13.23 -3.16 -7.68
CA LEU A 162 13.58 -3.18 -9.10
C LEU A 162 12.36 -3.40 -10.01
N GLU A 163 11.38 -4.20 -9.58
CA GLU A 163 10.12 -4.40 -10.31
C GLU A 163 9.29 -3.10 -10.36
N GLU A 164 9.23 -2.35 -9.25
CA GLU A 164 8.59 -1.03 -9.21
C GLU A 164 9.28 -0.02 -10.12
N ASP A 165 10.62 0.05 -10.07
CA ASP A 165 11.40 0.98 -10.90
C ASP A 165 11.31 0.63 -12.39
N LEU A 166 11.27 -0.67 -12.73
CA LEU A 166 11.02 -1.15 -14.08
C LEU A 166 9.64 -0.70 -14.56
N LEU A 167 8.60 -0.84 -13.73
CA LEU A 167 7.24 -0.43 -14.06
C LEU A 167 7.16 1.09 -14.28
N ARG A 168 7.79 1.89 -13.40
CA ARG A 168 7.89 3.36 -13.54
C ARG A 168 8.59 3.74 -14.84
N THR A 169 9.73 3.14 -15.14
CA THR A 169 10.51 3.42 -16.35
C THR A 169 9.73 3.04 -17.61
N ARG A 170 9.06 1.89 -17.60
CA ARG A 170 8.21 1.43 -18.71
C ARG A 170 7.03 2.38 -18.96
N SER A 171 6.39 2.84 -17.89
CA SER A 171 5.31 3.84 -17.97
C SER A 171 5.81 5.17 -18.56
N SER A 172 6.94 5.68 -18.06
CA SER A 172 7.58 6.90 -18.58
C SER A 172 7.95 6.79 -20.06
N LEU A 173 8.55 5.66 -20.47
CA LEU A 173 8.90 5.39 -21.86
C LEU A 173 7.65 5.35 -22.76
N ASN A 174 6.57 4.71 -22.31
CA ASN A 174 5.32 4.66 -23.06
C ASN A 174 4.71 6.06 -23.23
N LEU A 175 4.72 6.88 -22.18
CA LEU A 175 4.24 8.26 -22.25
C LEU A 175 5.10 9.10 -23.23
N ALA A 176 6.42 8.95 -23.18
CA ALA A 176 7.33 9.63 -24.11
C ALA A 176 7.09 9.19 -25.56
N ARG A 177 6.86 7.89 -25.80
CA ARG A 177 6.50 7.35 -27.12
C ARG A 177 5.17 7.91 -27.61
N GLN A 178 4.16 7.98 -26.76
CA GLN A 178 2.86 8.55 -27.10
C GLN A 178 2.99 10.03 -27.47
N ARG A 179 3.69 10.82 -26.65
CA ARG A 179 3.95 12.25 -26.93
C ARG A 179 4.64 12.44 -28.28
N ARG A 180 5.69 11.67 -28.55
CA ARG A 180 6.43 11.74 -29.82
C ARG A 180 5.59 11.30 -31.02
N SER A 181 4.72 10.29 -30.85
CA SER A 181 3.77 9.88 -31.88
C SER A 181 2.79 11.00 -32.22
N THR A 182 2.20 11.64 -31.20
CA THR A 182 1.30 12.78 -31.37
C THR A 182 2.00 13.96 -32.04
N GLU A 183 3.23 14.28 -31.64
CA GLU A 183 4.05 15.33 -32.25
C GLU A 183 4.34 15.03 -33.73
N ASN A 184 4.70 13.79 -34.05
CA ASN A 184 4.96 13.38 -35.44
C ASN A 184 3.70 13.52 -36.32
N ILE A 185 2.53 13.12 -35.80
CA ILE A 185 1.25 13.33 -36.50
C ILE A 185 0.99 14.84 -36.72
N ALA A 186 1.23 15.68 -35.72
CA ALA A 186 1.07 17.12 -35.84
C ALA A 186 2.02 17.72 -36.90
N LEU A 187 3.29 17.31 -36.91
CA LEU A 187 4.27 17.71 -37.91
C LEU A 187 3.89 17.22 -39.32
N GLN A 188 3.40 16.00 -39.45
CA GLN A 188 2.94 15.46 -40.74
C GLN A 188 1.75 16.24 -41.28
N ASN A 189 0.78 16.57 -40.43
CA ASN A 189 -0.35 17.42 -40.83
C ASN A 189 0.13 18.79 -41.31
N ARG A 190 1.08 19.40 -40.59
CA ARG A 190 1.67 20.67 -40.98
C ARG A 190 2.45 20.59 -42.30
N LEU A 191 3.17 19.49 -42.54
CA LEU A 191 3.84 19.23 -43.80
C LEU A 191 2.84 19.12 -44.95
N ASN A 192 1.76 18.37 -44.75
CA ASN A 192 0.70 18.22 -45.75
C ASN A 192 0.02 19.57 -46.07
N GLU A 193 -0.27 20.40 -45.07
CA GLU A 193 -0.76 21.77 -45.27
C GLU A 193 0.19 22.60 -46.13
N MET A 194 1.50 22.56 -45.81
CA MET A 194 2.51 23.28 -46.58
C MET A 194 2.61 22.75 -48.02
N GLN A 195 2.56 21.44 -48.23
CA GLN A 195 2.54 20.82 -49.57
C GLN A 195 1.33 21.26 -50.39
N MET A 196 0.12 21.21 -49.82
CA MET A 196 -1.09 21.70 -50.50
C MET A 196 -0.97 23.18 -50.86
N SER A 197 -0.44 24.02 -49.97
CA SER A 197 -0.23 25.45 -50.23
C SER A 197 0.77 25.68 -51.36
N PHE A 198 1.86 24.89 -51.39
CA PHE A 198 2.88 24.95 -52.42
C PHE A 198 2.33 24.53 -53.78
N GLU A 199 1.61 23.41 -53.86
CA GLU A 199 0.96 22.96 -55.09
C GLU A 199 -0.07 23.96 -55.61
N SER A 200 -0.86 24.56 -54.73
CA SER A 200 -1.81 25.62 -55.08
C SER A 200 -1.10 26.84 -55.67
N LEU A 201 -0.01 27.28 -55.04
CA LEU A 201 0.80 28.38 -55.54
C LEU A 201 1.44 28.05 -56.88
N GLN A 202 1.96 26.83 -57.05
CA GLN A 202 2.55 26.36 -58.31
C GLN A 202 1.51 26.33 -59.44
N LYS A 203 0.29 25.85 -59.17
CA LYS A 203 -0.84 25.92 -60.11
C LYS A 203 -1.19 27.37 -60.48
N SER A 204 -1.21 28.27 -59.50
CA SER A 204 -1.48 29.70 -59.72
C SER A 204 -0.39 30.36 -60.57
N ILE A 205 0.89 30.08 -60.30
CA ILE A 205 2.03 30.57 -61.09
C ILE A 205 1.90 30.09 -62.53
N LYS A 206 1.66 28.79 -62.75
CA LYS A 206 1.49 28.23 -64.09
C LYS A 206 0.32 28.89 -64.84
N ALA A 207 -0.83 29.06 -64.19
CA ALA A 207 -1.97 29.74 -64.80
C ALA A 207 -1.68 31.20 -65.19
N LYS A 208 -0.92 31.93 -64.34
CA LYS A 208 -0.47 33.30 -64.65
C LYS A 208 0.53 33.31 -65.81
N GLN A 209 1.44 32.35 -65.87
CA GLN A 209 2.39 32.19 -66.96
C GLN A 209 1.68 31.90 -68.29
N ASP A 210 0.76 30.95 -68.31
CA ASP A 210 -0.05 30.63 -69.50
C ASP A 210 -0.84 31.86 -69.99
N LYS A 211 -1.39 32.64 -69.06
CA LYS A 211 -2.09 33.89 -69.39
C LYS A 211 -1.13 34.94 -69.97
N LEU A 212 0.07 35.06 -69.42
CA LEU A 212 1.11 35.95 -69.94
C LEU A 212 1.53 35.53 -71.35
N ASP A 213 1.82 34.25 -71.57
CA ASP A 213 2.23 33.72 -72.88
C ASP A 213 1.15 33.93 -73.94
N ARG A 214 -0.13 33.74 -73.58
CA ARG A 214 -1.26 34.05 -74.48
C ARG A 214 -1.28 35.54 -74.85
N LYS A 215 -1.11 36.44 -73.87
CA LYS A 215 -1.04 37.89 -74.13
C LYS A 215 0.17 38.26 -74.99
N VAL A 216 1.33 37.65 -74.76
CA VAL A 216 2.55 37.89 -75.55
C VAL A 216 2.35 37.41 -76.99
N LYS A 217 1.81 36.20 -77.20
CA LYS A 217 1.49 35.67 -78.54
C LYS A 217 0.45 36.52 -79.25
N GLN A 218 -0.61 36.92 -78.56
CA GLN A 218 -1.63 37.83 -79.10
C GLN A 218 -1.00 39.15 -79.52
N LYS A 219 -0.22 39.79 -78.64
CA LYS A 219 0.49 41.04 -78.95
C LYS A 219 1.42 40.88 -80.15
N SER A 220 2.23 39.81 -80.18
CA SER A 220 3.13 39.54 -81.31
C SER A 220 2.38 39.34 -82.62
N SER A 221 1.24 38.63 -82.60
CA SER A 221 0.39 38.43 -83.78
C SER A 221 -0.20 39.76 -84.25
N THR A 222 -0.80 40.54 -83.35
CA THR A 222 -1.32 41.88 -83.66
C THR A 222 -0.22 42.80 -84.20
N THR A 223 0.94 42.85 -83.56
CA THR A 223 2.10 43.62 -84.06
C THR A 223 2.48 43.17 -85.46
N ARG A 224 2.56 41.87 -85.73
CA ARG A 224 2.86 41.34 -87.07
C ARG A 224 1.83 41.76 -88.10
N THR A 225 0.53 41.67 -87.79
CA THR A 225 -0.54 42.10 -88.69
C THR A 225 -0.46 43.60 -88.97
N VAL A 226 -0.23 44.43 -87.93
CA VAL A 226 -0.03 45.87 -88.08
C VAL A 226 1.18 46.15 -88.97
N SER A 227 2.31 45.47 -88.78
CA SER A 227 3.49 45.60 -89.65
C SER A 227 3.18 45.20 -91.10
N HIS A 228 2.48 44.08 -91.34
CA HIS A 228 2.10 43.65 -92.68
C HIS A 228 1.18 44.66 -93.38
N VAL A 229 0.15 45.16 -92.68
CA VAL A 229 -0.76 46.19 -93.22
C VAL A 229 0.02 47.45 -93.54
N SER A 230 0.88 47.91 -92.61
CA SER A 230 1.71 49.10 -92.83
C SER A 230 2.60 48.96 -94.06
N MET A 231 3.25 47.80 -94.24
CA MET A 231 4.06 47.51 -95.42
C MET A 231 3.24 47.44 -96.71
N ALA A 232 2.08 46.77 -96.70
CA ALA A 232 1.22 46.66 -97.86
C ALA A 232 0.67 48.03 -98.28
N THR A 233 0.27 48.85 -97.30
CA THR A 233 -0.15 50.24 -97.52
C THR A 233 0.99 51.06 -98.10
N ALA A 234 2.20 50.99 -97.54
CA ALA A 234 3.36 51.70 -98.09
C ALA A 234 3.65 51.28 -99.54
N ASN A 235 3.65 49.98 -99.83
CA ASN A 235 3.86 49.46 -101.19
C ASN A 235 2.77 49.91 -102.18
N LEU A 236 1.51 49.95 -101.76
CA LEU A 236 0.39 50.42 -102.59
C LEU A 236 0.46 51.93 -102.82
N TYR A 237 0.83 52.69 -101.79
CA TYR A 237 1.03 54.13 -101.86
C TYR A 237 2.14 54.46 -102.86
N ASP A 238 3.30 53.79 -102.75
CA ASP A 238 4.41 53.97 -103.69
C ASP A 238 3.99 53.68 -105.14
N ARG A 239 3.17 52.63 -105.37
CA ARG A 239 2.60 52.34 -106.70
C ARG A 239 1.63 53.41 -107.20
N CYS A 240 0.74 53.89 -106.33
CA CYS A 240 -0.23 54.95 -106.67
C CYS A 240 0.51 56.25 -107.03
N MET A 241 1.52 56.61 -106.24
CA MET A 241 2.38 57.76 -106.52
C MET A 241 3.16 57.58 -107.82
N LEU A 242 3.66 56.38 -108.11
CA LEU A 242 4.33 56.07 -109.38
C LEU A 242 3.39 56.22 -110.58
N TRP A 243 2.18 55.65 -110.52
CA TRP A 243 1.21 55.69 -111.63
C TRP A 243 0.67 57.08 -111.91
N THR A 244 0.46 57.88 -110.86
CA THR A 244 -0.07 59.24 -111.00
C THR A 244 1.02 60.28 -111.23
N ARG A 245 2.30 59.91 -111.15
CA ARG A 245 3.45 60.81 -111.32
C ARG A 245 3.39 61.64 -112.60
N ASP A 246 2.99 61.01 -113.70
CA ASP A 246 3.02 61.65 -115.02
C ASP A 246 1.72 62.41 -115.36
N TYR A 247 0.67 62.27 -114.53
CA TYR A 247 -0.67 62.77 -114.85
C TYR A 247 -1.30 63.69 -113.79
N SER A 248 -1.10 63.42 -112.50
CA SER A 248 -1.89 64.10 -111.44
C SER A 248 -1.23 65.36 -110.89
N GLY A 249 0.02 65.66 -111.22
CA GLY A 249 0.78 66.75 -110.60
C GLY A 249 1.02 66.58 -109.07
N ARG A 250 0.40 65.58 -108.43
CA ARG A 250 0.49 65.29 -106.99
C ARG A 250 1.80 64.59 -106.60
N GLY A 251 2.56 64.06 -107.56
CA GLY A 251 3.85 63.40 -107.35
C GLY A 251 5.02 64.32 -106.92
N ARG A 252 4.75 65.55 -106.45
CA ARG A 252 5.76 66.52 -105.98
C ARG A 252 5.53 66.97 -104.53
N GLY A 253 4.78 66.22 -103.73
CA GLY A 253 4.66 66.45 -102.28
C GLY A 253 5.68 65.64 -101.49
N GLU A 254 6.34 66.26 -100.52
CA GLU A 254 7.31 65.63 -99.61
C GLU A 254 6.78 64.33 -99.01
N ALA A 255 7.65 63.32 -98.95
CA ALA A 255 7.38 62.03 -98.32
C ALA A 255 6.95 62.23 -96.86
N ALA A 256 5.64 62.23 -96.62
CA ALA A 256 5.07 62.17 -95.27
C ALA A 256 5.38 60.79 -94.70
N ASN A 257 6.56 60.69 -94.09
CA ASN A 257 7.15 59.49 -93.51
C ASN A 257 6.15 58.71 -92.64
N ASN A 258 5.98 57.43 -92.98
CA ASN A 258 5.48 56.34 -92.14
C ASN A 258 4.07 56.44 -91.52
N ASN A 259 3.24 57.41 -91.88
CA ASN A 259 1.85 57.43 -91.40
C ASN A 259 0.93 56.64 -92.34
N VAL A 260 0.57 55.41 -91.93
CA VAL A 260 -0.31 54.49 -92.67
C VAL A 260 -1.66 55.11 -93.02
N LEU A 261 -2.26 55.91 -92.11
CA LEU A 261 -3.56 56.53 -92.37
C LEU A 261 -3.46 57.57 -93.50
N HIS A 262 -2.39 58.35 -93.51
CA HIS A 262 -2.15 59.32 -94.58
C HIS A 262 -1.90 58.63 -95.92
N GLN A 263 -1.12 57.56 -95.93
CA GLN A 263 -0.89 56.73 -97.12
C GLN A 263 -2.19 56.13 -97.66
N LEU A 264 -3.08 55.63 -96.80
CA LEU A 264 -4.39 55.11 -97.20
C LEU A 264 -5.27 56.19 -97.83
N HIS A 265 -5.33 57.40 -97.25
CA HIS A 265 -6.08 58.52 -97.84
C HIS A 265 -5.58 58.86 -99.24
N ALA A 266 -4.26 58.95 -99.43
CA ALA A 266 -3.70 59.25 -100.75
C ALA A 266 -3.95 58.12 -101.78
N ILE A 267 -3.96 56.85 -101.34
CA ILE A 267 -4.39 55.72 -102.19
C ILE A 267 -5.86 55.86 -102.58
N CYS A 268 -6.75 56.20 -101.63
CA CYS A 268 -8.18 56.42 -101.91
C CYS A 268 -8.38 57.51 -102.96
N ASP A 269 -7.77 58.69 -102.78
CA ASP A 269 -7.86 59.79 -103.73
C ASP A 269 -7.39 59.35 -105.14
N CYS A 270 -6.27 58.61 -105.21
CA CYS A 270 -5.75 58.08 -106.47
C CYS A 270 -6.73 57.09 -107.15
N LEU A 271 -7.40 56.25 -106.37
CA LEU A 271 -8.39 55.30 -106.89
C LEU A 271 -9.67 56.01 -107.35
N GLU A 272 -10.12 57.05 -106.63
CA GLU A 272 -11.26 57.89 -107.03
C GLU A 272 -10.98 58.64 -108.33
N ASP A 273 -9.76 59.17 -108.49
CA ASP A 273 -9.30 59.80 -109.73
C ASP A 273 -9.39 58.78 -110.89
N PHE A 274 -8.86 57.55 -110.72
CA PHE A 274 -8.97 56.50 -111.73
C PHE A 274 -10.41 56.08 -112.02
N GLN A 275 -11.25 55.95 -111.00
CA GLN A 275 -12.65 55.59 -111.17
C GLN A 275 -13.40 56.67 -111.97
N THR A 276 -13.13 57.95 -111.70
CA THR A 276 -13.70 59.07 -112.44
C THR A 276 -13.28 59.02 -113.91
N ILE A 277 -11.99 58.77 -114.18
CA ILE A 277 -11.48 58.61 -115.56
C ILE A 277 -12.16 57.44 -116.29
N ILE A 278 -12.31 56.29 -115.63
CA ILE A 278 -12.97 55.11 -116.23
C ILE A 278 -14.44 55.43 -116.54
N MET A 279 -15.16 56.07 -115.62
CA MET A 279 -16.55 56.46 -115.83
C MET A 279 -16.68 57.44 -117.00
N GLN A 280 -15.82 58.46 -117.06
CA GLN A 280 -15.79 59.41 -118.18
C GLN A 280 -15.50 58.72 -119.51
N HIS A 281 -14.57 57.77 -119.54
CA HIS A 281 -14.27 57.01 -120.76
C HIS A 281 -15.45 56.13 -121.19
N GLN A 282 -16.14 55.46 -120.26
CA GLN A 282 -17.35 54.69 -120.55
C GLN A 282 -18.51 55.57 -121.04
N GLU A 283 -18.61 56.79 -120.53
CA GLU A 283 -19.62 57.76 -120.96
C GLU A 283 -19.30 58.33 -122.35
N GLN A 284 -18.03 58.63 -122.63
CA GLN A 284 -17.57 59.00 -123.97
C GLN A 284 -17.79 57.86 -124.98
N GLN A 285 -17.52 56.61 -124.62
CA GLN A 285 -17.83 55.46 -125.49
C GLN A 285 -19.33 55.33 -125.76
N ARG A 286 -20.19 55.55 -124.75
CA ARG A 286 -21.65 55.59 -124.94
C ARG A 286 -22.07 56.73 -125.88
N GLN A 287 -21.52 57.92 -125.71
CA GLN A 287 -21.82 59.07 -126.57
C GLN A 287 -21.33 58.85 -128.02
N ALA A 288 -20.14 58.27 -128.20
CA ALA A 288 -19.61 57.91 -129.52
C ALA A 288 -20.47 56.83 -130.21
N ALA A 289 -20.94 55.82 -129.48
CA ALA A 289 -21.88 54.83 -130.00
C ALA A 289 -23.23 55.47 -130.41
N THR A 290 -23.70 56.47 -129.66
CA THR A 290 -24.94 57.19 -129.96
C THR A 290 -24.80 58.11 -131.18
N GLN A 291 -23.64 58.75 -131.36
CA GLN A 291 -23.34 59.60 -132.53
C GLN A 291 -23.11 58.79 -133.82
N LEU A 292 -22.51 57.60 -133.74
CA LEU A 292 -22.39 56.67 -134.86
C LEU A 292 -23.78 56.15 -135.32
N ALA A 293 -24.73 55.97 -134.40
CA ALA A 293 -26.11 55.61 -134.75
C ALA A 293 -26.87 56.77 -135.43
N ALA A 294 -26.61 58.03 -135.06
CA ALA A 294 -27.22 59.21 -135.69
C ALA A 294 -26.64 59.52 -137.09
N GLY A 295 -25.34 59.23 -137.32
CA GLY A 295 -24.69 59.37 -138.63
C GLY A 295 -25.25 58.43 -139.70
N ALA A 296 -25.68 57.22 -139.33
CA ALA A 296 -26.25 56.23 -140.25
C ALA A 296 -27.63 56.63 -140.81
N ALA A 297 -28.41 57.45 -140.09
CA ALA A 297 -29.74 57.90 -140.53
C ALA A 297 -29.69 59.03 -141.59
N THR A 298 -28.58 59.78 -141.67
CA THR A 298 -28.49 61.00 -142.50
C THR A 298 -27.98 60.73 -143.93
N GLN A 299 -27.30 59.60 -144.17
CA GLN A 299 -26.79 59.22 -145.50
C GLN A 299 -27.84 58.59 -146.44
N GLN A 300 -29.04 58.23 -145.96
CA GLN A 300 -30.11 57.70 -146.83
C GLN A 300 -30.96 58.79 -147.54
N GLY A 301 -30.72 60.09 -147.29
CA GLY A 301 -31.50 61.19 -147.88
C GLY A 301 -30.93 61.85 -149.14
N ALA A 302 -29.66 61.60 -149.53
CA ALA A 302 -28.97 62.33 -150.61
C ALA A 302 -29.08 61.67 -152.00
N SER A 303 -29.96 60.68 -152.16
CA SER A 303 -30.37 60.09 -153.45
C SER A 303 -31.54 60.87 -154.05
N ALA A 304 -31.34 62.08 -154.59
CA ALA A 304 -32.23 62.74 -155.59
C ALA A 304 -31.86 64.22 -155.79
N LYS A 305 -31.13 64.56 -156.88
CA LYS A 305 -31.25 65.81 -157.70
C LYS A 305 -29.97 66.08 -158.52
N ALA A 306 -29.99 65.69 -159.80
CA ALA A 306 -29.35 66.29 -160.97
C ALA A 306 -29.40 65.25 -162.11
N GLY A 307 -30.26 65.31 -163.14
CA GLY A 307 -31.08 66.45 -163.58
C GLY A 307 -30.23 67.50 -164.26
#